data_AF-A0A954TJW9-F1
#
_entry.id   AF-A0A954TJW9-F1
#
_cell.length_a   1.000
_cell.length_b   1.000
_cell.length_c   1.000
_cell.angle_alpha   90.00
_cell.angle_beta   90.00
_cell.angle_gamma   90.00
#
_symmetry.space_group_name_H-M   'P 1'
#
loop_
_entity.id
_entity.type
_entity.pdbx_description
1 polymer ?
#
loop_
_entity_poly.entity_id
_entity_poly.type
_entity_poly.pdbx_seq_one_letter_code
_entity_poly.pdbx_strand_id
1 'polypeptide(L)' 'PEMVCEGRTGFTYEPLSSDELRGLVRRVFSSPSPQLRVQARAEFERNYSPRINHQILMDIYQQAISRAGD' A
#
# COMPACT_ATOMS: atom_id res chain seq x y z
N PRO A 1 2.61 5.34 7.14
CA PRO A 1 3.78 5.28 6.21
C PRO A 1 4.09 3.88 5.63
N GLU A 2 3.47 2.79 6.12
CA GLU A 2 3.87 1.42 5.73
C GLU A 2 3.33 0.97 4.35
N MET A 3 2.17 1.48 3.91
CA MET A 3 1.56 1.10 2.62
C MET A 3 1.77 2.12 1.49
N VAL A 4 2.04 3.38 1.84
CA VAL A 4 2.20 4.49 0.89
C VAL A 4 3.64 4.95 0.91
N CYS A 5 4.25 4.99 -0.28
CA CYS A 5 5.61 5.43 -0.51
C CYS A 5 5.55 6.80 -1.20
N GLU A 6 5.97 7.84 -0.48
CA GLU A 6 5.85 9.24 -0.88
C GLU A 6 6.37 9.49 -2.31
N GLY A 7 5.54 10.09 -3.17
CA GLY A 7 5.87 10.40 -4.56
C GLY A 7 5.91 9.21 -5.52
N ARG A 8 5.89 7.96 -5.02
CA ARG A 8 5.92 6.74 -5.85
C ARG A 8 4.55 6.08 -5.95
N THR A 9 3.93 5.75 -4.82
CA THR A 9 2.62 5.08 -4.78
C THR A 9 1.51 5.97 -4.25
N GLY A 10 1.86 7.15 -3.76
CA GLY A 10 0.92 8.14 -3.25
C GLY A 10 1.64 9.24 -2.49
N PHE A 11 0.88 10.00 -1.72
CA PHE A 11 1.39 11.06 -0.87
C PHE A 11 0.69 10.96 0.49
N THR A 12 1.41 11.36 1.53
CA THR A 12 0.88 11.51 2.88
C THR A 12 0.68 13.00 3.20
N TYR A 13 -0.11 13.26 4.23
CA TYR A 13 -0.35 14.61 4.75
C TYR A 13 -0.64 14.52 6.25
N GLU A 14 -0.48 15.62 6.98
CA GLU A 14 -0.77 15.62 8.41
C GLU A 14 -2.28 15.43 8.66
N PRO A 15 -2.66 14.46 9.52
CA PRO A 15 -4.05 14.28 9.90
C PRO A 15 -4.67 15.58 10.38
N LEU A 16 -5.92 15.83 9.97
CA LEU A 16 -6.70 17.03 10.33
C LEU A 16 -6.17 18.37 9.78
N SER A 17 -5.07 18.38 9.00
CA SER A 17 -4.61 19.57 8.31
C SER A 17 -5.36 19.78 6.99
N SER A 18 -6.45 20.55 7.04
CA SER A 18 -7.23 20.86 5.83
C SER A 18 -6.47 21.66 4.79
N ASP A 19 -5.54 22.52 5.24
CA ASP A 19 -4.75 23.36 4.34
C ASP A 19 -3.69 22.57 3.60
N GLU A 20 -3.04 21.63 4.28
CA GLU A 20 -2.09 20.72 3.65
C GLU A 20 -2.78 19.79 2.65
N LEU A 21 -3.92 19.20 3.03
CA LEU A 21 -4.71 18.38 2.11
C LEU A 21 -5.12 19.17 0.86
N ARG A 22 -5.59 20.40 1.02
CA ARG A 22 -5.96 21.28 -0.10
C ARG A 22 -4.76 21.57 -1.00
N GLY A 23 -3.61 21.89 -0.42
CA GLY A 23 -2.37 22.14 -1.16
C GLY A 23 -1.90 20.91 -1.93
N LEU A 24 -1.94 19.75 -1.28
CA LEU A 24 -1.57 18.46 -1.87
C LEU A 24 -2.47 18.12 -3.06
N VAL A 25 -3.79 18.21 -2.90
CA VAL A 25 -4.75 17.95 -3.99
C VAL A 25 -4.46 18.89 -5.16
N ARG A 26 -4.31 20.19 -4.94
CA ARG A 26 -4.00 21.15 -6.03
C ARG A 26 -2.72 20.75 -6.77
N ARG A 27 -1.64 20.44 -6.04
CA ARG A 27 -0.35 20.03 -6.62
C ARG A 27 -0.49 18.77 -7.48
N VAL A 28 -1.10 17.72 -6.94
CA VAL A 28 -1.24 16.42 -7.63
C VAL A 28 -2.10 16.55 -8.89
N PHE A 29 -3.19 17.33 -8.83
CA PHE A 29 -4.08 17.49 -9.97
C PHE A 29 -3.55 18.49 -11.01
N SER A 30 -2.66 19.42 -10.65
CA SER A 30 -1.99 20.31 -11.61
C SER A 30 -0.97 19.59 -12.50
N SER A 31 -0.47 18.43 -12.09
CA SER A 31 0.48 17.62 -12.88
C SER A 31 0.18 16.12 -12.69
N PRO A 32 -0.85 15.59 -13.36
CA PRO A 32 -1.24 14.20 -13.20
C PRO A 32 -0.16 13.26 -13.76
N SER A 33 0.32 12.35 -12.93
CA SER A 33 1.26 11.28 -13.33
C SER A 33 0.53 9.94 -13.44
N PRO A 34 0.41 9.35 -14.64
CA PRO A 34 -0.07 7.98 -14.81
C PRO A 34 0.81 6.95 -14.09
N GLN A 35 2.11 7.22 -13.97
CA GLN A 35 3.10 6.32 -13.36
C GLN A 35 2.79 6.08 -11.89
N LEU A 36 2.36 7.11 -11.15
CA LEU A 36 1.98 6.98 -9.74
C LEU A 36 0.85 5.95 -9.55
N ARG A 37 -0.17 5.96 -10.42
CA ARG A 37 -1.26 4.97 -10.36
C ARG A 37 -0.78 3.56 -10.70
N VAL A 38 0.04 3.43 -11.74
CA VAL A 38 0.61 2.13 -12.14
C VAL A 38 1.46 1.54 -11.01
N GLN A 39 2.32 2.35 -10.39
CA GLN A 39 3.17 1.95 -9.28
C GLN A 39 2.35 1.58 -8.04
N ALA A 40 1.33 2.37 -7.69
CA ALA A 40 0.42 2.06 -6.60
C ALA A 40 -0.30 0.72 -6.80
N ARG A 41 -0.80 0.47 -8.03
CA ARG A 41 -1.47 -0.79 -8.36
C ARG A 41 -0.51 -1.98 -8.32
N ALA A 42 0.70 -1.83 -8.85
CA ALA A 42 1.71 -2.89 -8.82
C ALA A 42 2.12 -3.24 -7.38
N GLU A 43 2.24 -2.24 -6.49
CA GLU A 43 2.51 -2.46 -5.07
C GLU A 43 1.39 -3.24 -4.39
N PHE A 44 0.13 -2.87 -4.66
CA PHE A 44 -1.04 -3.58 -4.15
C PHE A 44 -1.06 -5.04 -4.59
N GLU A 45 -0.90 -5.31 -5.89
CA GLU A 45 -0.96 -6.68 -6.41
C GLU A 45 0.12 -7.59 -5.83
N ARG A 46 1.32 -7.02 -5.61
CA ARG A 46 2.48 -7.74 -5.06
C ARG A 46 2.32 -8.10 -3.59
N ASN A 47 1.78 -7.18 -2.77
CA ASN A 47 1.89 -7.28 -1.32
C ASN A 47 0.55 -7.50 -0.61
N TYR A 48 -0.55 -7.02 -1.20
CA TYR A 48 -1.83 -6.86 -0.49
C TYR A 48 -3.02 -7.50 -1.23
N SER A 49 -2.79 -8.14 -2.37
CA SER A 49 -3.86 -8.80 -3.11
C SER A 49 -4.44 -9.97 -2.28
N PRO A 50 -5.74 -10.29 -2.41
CA PRO A 50 -6.34 -11.40 -1.68
C PRO A 50 -5.61 -12.72 -1.88
N ARG A 51 -5.10 -12.96 -3.09
CA ARG A 51 -4.30 -14.14 -3.42
C ARG A 51 -2.99 -14.20 -2.62
N ILE A 52 -2.24 -13.09 -2.57
CA ILE A 52 -0.99 -13.02 -1.81
C ILE A 52 -1.27 -13.15 -0.31
N ASN A 53 -2.28 -12.45 0.20
CA ASN A 53 -2.66 -12.53 1.61
C ASN A 53 -3.07 -13.95 2.00
N HIS A 54 -3.87 -14.62 1.16
CA HIS A 54 -4.26 -16.01 1.39
C HIS A 54 -3.04 -16.94 1.44
N GLN A 55 -2.11 -16.81 0.50
CA GLN A 55 -0.89 -17.62 0.48
C GLN A 55 -0.09 -17.44 1.78
N ILE A 56 0.16 -16.19 2.19
CA ILE A 56 0.90 -15.87 3.42
C ILE A 56 0.22 -16.50 4.64
N LEU A 57 -1.11 -16.39 4.74
CA LEU A 57 -1.86 -16.97 5.85
C LEU A 57 -1.76 -18.50 5.88
N MET A 58 -1.88 -19.17 4.73
CA MET A 58 -1.73 -20.61 4.65
C MET A 58 -0.31 -21.07 5.02
N ASP A 59 0.72 -20.34 4.58
CA ASP A 59 2.10 -20.64 4.92
C ASP A 59 2.34 -20.54 6.44
N ILE A 60 1.75 -19.53 7.09
CA ILE A 60 1.79 -19.37 8.55
C ILE A 60 1.08 -20.53 9.25
N TYR A 61 -0.11 -20.91 8.79
CA TYR A 61 -0.85 -22.04 9.38
C TYR A 61 -0.09 -23.35 9.22
N GLN A 62 0.48 -23.61 8.03
CA GLN A 62 1.25 -24.82 7.79
C GLN A 62 2.48 -24.89 8.70
N GLN A 63 3.21 -23.79 8.87
CA GLN A 63 4.33 -23.71 9.80
C GLN A 63 3.92 -23.97 11.24
N ALA A 64 2.78 -23.42 11.69
CA ALA A 64 2.27 -23.63 13.04
C ALA A 64 1.87 -25.10 13.28
N ILE A 65 1.20 -25.73 12.32
CA ILE A 65 0.81 -27.15 12.40
C ILE A 65 2.04 -28.04 12.49
N SER A 66 3.05 -27.82 11.63
CA SER A 66 4.28 -28.60 11.66
C SER A 66 5.00 -28.51 13.01
N ARG A 67 5.13 -27.31 13.57
CA ARG A 67 5.77 -27.10 14.88
C ARG A 67 5.04 -27.72 16.07
N ALA A 68 3.72 -27.95 15.95
CA ALA A 68 2.92 -28.55 17.02
C ALA A 68 2.91 -30.09 16.97
N GLY A 69 3.34 -30.67 15.83
CA GLY A 69 3.47 -32.12 15.66
C GLY A 69 4.88 -32.66 15.93
N ASP A 70 5.86 -31.77 16.09
CA ASP A 70 7.22 -32.05 16.59
C ASP A 70 7.26 -31.96 18.13
#